data_AF-A0A1B8HMS8-F1
#
_entry.id   AF-A0A1B8HMS8-F1
#
_cell.length_a   1.000
_cell.length_b   1.000
_cell.length_c   1.000
_cell.angle_alpha   90.00
_cell.angle_beta   90.00
_cell.angle_gamma   90.00
#
_symmetry.space_group_name_H-M   'P 1'
#
loop_
_entity.id
_entity.type
_entity.pdbx_description
1 polymer ?
#
loop_
_entity_poly.entity_id
_entity_poly.type
_entity_poly.pdbx_seq_one_letter_code
_entity_poly.pdbx_strand_id
1 'polypeptide(L)'
;MSKNNEYIIPEGSFITSTPNLDNSLNILIYRDPTLNEYNIVVHRAFLDEDETVEEFCENEVKTFTRNLAGFKEEGKMITHELGPMKLKVVQIANSYLDEGERLQQVQSMIKLPYHRDNNPNNNRIIIFTLNRKGDFTEYQRKHYVRVLNSFAPNSTSGLLG
;
A
#
# COMPACT_ATOMS: atom_id res chain seq x y z
N MET A 1 27.16 -3.34 16.00
CA MET A 1 27.54 -2.98 14.61
C MET A 1 26.29 -3.04 13.77
N SER A 2 25.95 -1.98 13.02
CA SER A 2 24.86 -2.05 12.05
C SER A 2 25.20 -3.12 11.02
N LYS A 3 24.35 -4.14 10.89
CA LYS A 3 24.49 -5.14 9.85
C LYS A 3 24.18 -4.46 8.51
N ASN A 4 25.14 -4.45 7.60
CA ASN A 4 24.91 -4.01 6.23
C ASN A 4 24.05 -5.07 5.55
N ASN A 5 22.91 -4.64 5.02
CA ASN A 5 21.95 -5.47 4.32
C ASN A 5 21.92 -5.07 2.85
N GLU A 6 21.62 -6.04 1.99
CA GLU A 6 21.31 -5.78 0.61
C GLU A 6 19.92 -5.15 0.49
N TYR A 7 19.84 -4.00 -0.16
CA TYR A 7 18.59 -3.33 -0.51
C TYR A 7 18.34 -3.53 -2.02
N ILE A 8 17.21 -4.16 -2.35
CA ILE A 8 16.86 -4.57 -3.72
C ILE A 8 15.86 -3.59 -4.31
N ILE A 9 16.10 -3.17 -5.54
CA ILE A 9 15.21 -2.35 -6.39
C ILE A 9 15.03 -3.04 -7.76
N PRO A 10 14.09 -2.59 -8.61
CA PRO A 10 13.90 -3.21 -9.93
C PRO A 10 15.15 -3.25 -10.81
N GLU A 11 16.01 -2.23 -10.72
CA GLU A 11 17.20 -2.05 -11.55
C GLU A 11 18.46 -2.76 -11.01
N GLY A 12 18.41 -3.32 -9.79
CA GLY A 12 19.55 -3.97 -9.16
C GLY A 12 19.50 -3.94 -7.64
N SER A 13 20.65 -3.94 -6.99
CA SER A 13 20.75 -3.87 -5.53
C SER A 13 21.95 -3.04 -5.08
N PHE A 14 21.91 -2.55 -3.85
CA PHE A 14 23.04 -1.88 -3.20
C PHE A 14 23.14 -2.28 -1.73
N ILE A 15 24.34 -2.17 -1.17
CA ILE A 15 24.62 -2.50 0.23
C ILE A 15 24.46 -1.23 1.08
N THR A 16 23.64 -1.30 2.11
CA THR A 16 23.44 -0.20 3.07
C THR A 16 23.17 -0.74 4.47
N SER A 17 23.40 0.08 5.49
CA SER A 17 22.82 -0.17 6.82
C SER A 17 21.30 -0.21 6.74
N THR A 18 20.65 -0.96 7.64
CA THR A 18 19.17 -0.96 7.72
C THR A 18 18.69 0.47 7.97
N PRO A 19 17.84 1.04 7.10
CA PRO A 19 17.37 2.41 7.29
C PRO A 19 16.53 2.50 8.56
N ASN A 20 16.73 3.58 9.33
CA ASN A 20 15.86 3.90 10.47
C ASN A 20 14.41 4.13 10.00
N LEU A 21 14.25 4.70 8.80
CA LEU A 21 12.96 4.94 8.16
C LEU A 21 13.09 4.71 6.65
N ASP A 22 12.25 3.84 6.08
CA ASP A 22 12.18 3.60 4.63
C ASP A 22 10.87 4.19 4.09
N ASN A 23 11.00 5.38 3.48
CA ASN A 23 9.90 6.11 2.84
C ASN A 23 9.89 5.95 1.32
N SER A 24 10.43 4.86 0.77
CA SER A 24 10.44 4.71 -0.69
C SER A 24 9.00 4.62 -1.22
N LEU A 25 8.79 5.29 -2.35
CA LEU A 25 7.53 5.40 -3.05
C LEU A 25 7.70 4.80 -4.45
N ASN A 26 6.87 3.82 -4.79
CA ASN A 26 6.78 3.29 -6.15
C ASN A 26 5.55 3.89 -6.81
N ILE A 27 5.70 4.47 -8.00
CA ILE A 27 4.59 4.99 -8.80
C ILE A 27 4.60 4.24 -10.12
N LEU A 28 3.60 3.39 -10.32
CA LEU A 28 3.45 2.58 -11.53
C LEU A 28 2.28 3.13 -12.35
N ILE A 29 2.59 3.69 -13.52
CA ILE A 29 1.61 4.30 -14.43
C ILE A 29 1.20 3.25 -15.47
N TYR A 30 -0.10 3.02 -15.61
CA TYR A 30 -0.67 2.06 -16.54
C TYR A 30 -1.72 2.71 -17.43
N ARG A 31 -2.01 2.06 -18.55
CA ARG A 31 -3.16 2.39 -19.42
C ARG A 31 -4.03 1.16 -19.59
N ASP A 32 -5.34 1.35 -19.55
CA ASP A 32 -6.28 0.27 -19.89
C ASP A 32 -6.36 0.09 -21.43
N PRO A 33 -7.06 -0.94 -21.95
CA PRO A 33 -7.17 -1.17 -23.40
C PRO A 33 -7.81 -0.02 -24.19
N THR A 34 -8.52 0.89 -23.50
CA THR A 34 -9.11 2.11 -24.08
C THR A 34 -8.23 3.34 -23.87
N LEU A 35 -6.97 3.15 -23.46
CA LEU A 35 -5.95 4.17 -23.22
C LEU A 35 -6.23 5.09 -22.03
N ASN A 36 -7.16 4.75 -21.14
CA ASN A 36 -7.35 5.51 -19.91
C ASN A 36 -6.21 5.22 -18.93
N GLU A 37 -5.54 6.28 -18.51
CA GLU A 37 -4.42 6.21 -17.57
C GLU A 37 -4.90 6.05 -16.11
N TYR A 38 -4.13 5.31 -15.33
CA TYR A 38 -4.33 5.10 -13.89
C TYR A 38 -3.01 4.69 -13.25
N ASN A 39 -2.86 4.94 -11.95
CA ASN A 39 -1.64 4.60 -11.23
C ASN A 39 -1.91 3.55 -10.16
N ILE A 40 -0.90 2.73 -9.91
CA ILE A 40 -0.75 1.98 -8.67
C ILE A 40 0.45 2.56 -7.94
N VAL A 41 0.18 3.14 -6.77
CA VAL A 41 1.20 3.72 -5.89
C VAL A 41 1.43 2.77 -4.73
N VAL A 42 2.69 2.47 -4.42
CA VAL A 42 3.06 1.59 -3.31
C VAL A 42 4.02 2.32 -2.39
N HIS A 43 3.65 2.45 -1.12
CA HIS A 43 4.48 3.05 -0.09
C HIS A 43 4.36 2.31 1.23
N ARG A 44 5.19 2.72 2.19
CA ARG A 44 5.32 2.10 3.51
C ARG A 44 4.88 3.08 4.57
N ALA A 45 4.30 2.54 5.62
CA ALA A 45 3.98 3.28 6.83
C ALA A 45 4.19 2.39 8.05
N PHE A 46 4.12 3.01 9.22
CA PHE A 46 4.35 2.37 10.51
C PHE A 46 3.11 2.62 11.36
N LEU A 47 2.65 1.55 12.00
CA LEU A 47 1.67 1.63 13.06
C LEU A 47 2.36 2.15 14.32
N ASP A 48 1.65 3.00 15.06
CA ASP A 48 2.02 3.35 16.42
C ASP A 48 1.89 2.14 17.36
N GLU A 49 2.41 2.26 18.58
CA GLU A 49 2.31 1.20 19.59
C GLU A 49 0.84 0.85 19.85
N ASP A 50 0.53 -0.45 19.81
CA ASP A 50 -0.82 -1.01 19.94
C ASP A 50 -1.86 -0.57 18.89
N GLU A 51 -1.49 0.25 17.89
CA GLU A 51 -2.41 0.69 16.85
C GLU A 51 -2.79 -0.46 15.91
N THR A 52 -4.08 -0.63 15.68
CA THR A 52 -4.63 -1.57 14.69
C THR A 52 -4.60 -0.96 13.29
N VAL A 53 -4.64 -1.81 12.26
CA VAL A 53 -4.71 -1.31 10.86
C VAL A 53 -5.98 -0.50 10.63
N GLU A 54 -7.08 -0.90 11.27
CA GLU A 54 -8.34 -0.17 11.23
C GLU A 54 -8.23 1.24 11.84
N GLU A 55 -7.63 1.37 13.04
CA GLU A 55 -7.40 2.68 13.68
C GLU A 55 -6.49 3.57 12.83
N PHE A 56 -5.43 3.00 12.24
CA PHE A 56 -4.59 3.70 11.28
C PHE A 56 -5.41 4.23 10.10
N CYS A 57 -6.28 3.41 9.52
CA CYS A 57 -7.16 3.83 8.42
C CYS A 57 -8.12 4.96 8.84
N GLU A 58 -8.70 4.89 10.04
CA GLU A 58 -9.56 5.96 10.56
C GLU A 58 -8.78 7.27 10.74
N ASN A 59 -7.52 7.20 11.18
CA ASN A 59 -6.64 8.36 11.33
C ASN A 59 -6.25 8.96 9.97
N GLU A 60 -6.00 8.12 8.96
CA GLU A 60 -5.78 8.55 7.58
C GLU A 60 -7.01 9.27 7.02
N VAL A 61 -8.22 8.71 7.19
CA VAL A 61 -9.47 9.35 6.74
C VAL A 61 -9.68 10.71 7.41
N LYS A 62 -9.40 10.84 8.71
CA LYS A 62 -9.44 12.14 9.41
C LYS A 62 -8.45 13.13 8.80
N THR A 63 -7.24 12.66 8.46
CA THR A 63 -6.21 13.49 7.81
C THR A 63 -6.63 13.94 6.42
N PHE A 64 -7.19 13.04 5.61
CA PHE A 64 -7.71 13.39 4.28
C PHE A 64 -8.87 14.37 4.35
N THR A 65 -9.80 14.17 5.28
CA THR A 65 -10.94 15.06 5.49
C THR A 65 -10.50 16.49 5.80
N ARG A 66 -9.40 16.66 6.54
CA ARG A 66 -8.85 18.00 6.86
C ARG A 66 -8.07 18.62 5.71
N ASN A 67 -7.33 17.82 4.94
CA ASN A 67 -6.28 18.31 4.06
C ASN A 67 -6.62 18.24 2.57
N LEU A 68 -7.56 17.38 2.16
CA LEU A 68 -7.92 17.17 0.75
C LEU A 68 -9.21 17.91 0.41
N ALA A 69 -9.10 18.84 -0.54
CA ALA A 69 -10.24 19.62 -1.00
C ALA A 69 -11.31 18.72 -1.60
N GLY A 70 -12.57 18.91 -1.18
CA GLY A 70 -13.70 18.15 -1.68
C GLY A 70 -13.62 16.64 -1.40
N PHE A 71 -12.89 16.22 -0.35
CA PHE A 71 -12.80 14.84 0.10
C PHE A 71 -14.19 14.23 0.32
N LYS A 72 -14.34 12.98 -0.11
CA LYS A 72 -15.55 12.19 0.05
C LYS A 72 -15.19 10.71 0.15
N GLU A 73 -15.67 10.03 1.18
CA GLU A 73 -15.60 8.57 1.27
C GLU A 73 -16.55 7.92 0.24
N GLU A 74 -16.06 6.89 -0.43
CA GLU A 74 -16.77 6.15 -1.48
C GLU A 74 -17.03 4.72 -1.00
N GLY A 75 -18.03 4.55 -0.14
CA GLY A 75 -18.39 3.24 0.43
C GLY A 75 -17.94 3.08 1.88
N LYS A 76 -17.96 1.84 2.37
CA LYS A 76 -17.52 1.50 3.74
C LYS A 76 -16.10 0.96 3.72
N MET A 77 -15.39 1.08 4.84
CA MET A 77 -14.17 0.34 5.09
C MET A 77 -14.44 -1.17 4.99
N ILE A 78 -13.58 -1.89 4.28
CA ILE A 78 -13.70 -3.34 4.06
C ILE A 78 -12.47 -4.04 4.61
N THR A 79 -12.68 -5.07 5.43
CA THR A 79 -11.62 -5.95 5.93
C THR A 79 -11.74 -7.33 5.29
N HIS A 80 -10.65 -7.85 4.74
CA HIS A 80 -10.58 -9.18 4.16
C HIS A 80 -9.16 -9.75 4.24
N GLU A 81 -8.97 -10.98 3.77
CA GLU A 81 -7.66 -11.65 3.74
C GLU A 81 -7.18 -11.83 2.29
N LEU A 82 -5.87 -11.62 2.05
CA LEU A 82 -5.23 -11.83 0.75
C LEU A 82 -4.27 -13.03 0.76
N GLY A 83 -4.31 -13.79 -0.34
CA GLY A 83 -3.35 -14.82 -0.67
C GLY A 83 -3.34 -16.04 0.28
N PRO A 84 -2.44 -17.01 0.04
CA PRO A 84 -2.34 -18.22 0.86
C PRO A 84 -1.87 -17.94 2.29
N MET A 85 -1.20 -16.80 2.51
CA MET A 85 -0.73 -16.35 3.82
C MET A 85 -1.82 -15.67 4.66
N LYS A 86 -3.03 -15.48 4.12
CA LYS A 86 -4.15 -14.83 4.80
C LYS A 86 -3.78 -13.47 5.40
N LEU A 87 -3.10 -12.64 4.61
CA LEU A 87 -2.69 -11.32 5.08
C LEU A 87 -3.93 -10.46 5.29
N LYS A 88 -4.10 -9.94 6.51
CA LYS A 88 -5.20 -9.02 6.82
C LYS A 88 -5.03 -7.73 6.02
N VAL A 89 -6.08 -7.37 5.29
CA VAL A 89 -6.14 -6.17 4.47
C VAL A 89 -7.34 -5.34 4.86
N VAL A 90 -7.09 -4.06 5.11
CA VAL A 90 -8.12 -3.04 5.29
C VAL A 90 -8.12 -2.17 4.04
N GLN A 91 -9.29 -2.00 3.43
CA GLN A 91 -9.47 -1.16 2.26
C GLN A 91 -10.40 0.00 2.55
N ILE A 92 -10.00 1.17 2.04
CA ILE A 92 -10.84 2.36 1.99
C ILE A 92 -10.88 2.89 0.56
N ALA A 93 -12.04 3.39 0.16
CA ALA A 93 -12.22 4.05 -1.12
C ALA A 93 -12.71 5.46 -0.86
N ASN A 94 -12.14 6.43 -1.57
CA ASN A 94 -12.49 7.83 -1.42
C ASN A 94 -12.19 8.60 -2.71
N SER A 95 -12.65 9.84 -2.77
CA SER A 95 -12.39 10.75 -3.86
C SER A 95 -12.14 12.16 -3.35
N TYR A 96 -11.35 12.95 -4.08
CA TYR A 96 -11.07 14.35 -3.75
C TYR A 96 -10.78 15.15 -5.01
N LEU A 97 -10.63 16.47 -4.88
CA LEU A 97 -10.25 17.36 -5.97
C LEU A 97 -8.74 17.52 -6.02
N ASP A 98 -8.16 17.21 -7.17
CA ASP A 98 -6.75 17.36 -7.48
C ASP A 98 -6.64 18.23 -8.75
N GLU A 99 -6.03 19.41 -8.62
CA GLU A 99 -5.94 20.41 -9.70
C GLU A 99 -7.29 20.74 -10.37
N GLY A 100 -8.38 20.70 -9.59
CA GLY A 100 -9.74 20.95 -10.08
C GLY A 100 -10.44 19.74 -10.69
N GLU A 101 -9.77 18.60 -10.83
CA GLU A 101 -10.34 17.36 -11.35
C GLU A 101 -10.62 16.36 -10.22
N ARG A 102 -11.69 15.57 -10.38
CA ARG A 102 -12.05 14.54 -9.41
C ARG A 102 -11.09 13.35 -9.54
N LEU A 103 -10.28 13.12 -8.52
CA LEU A 103 -9.45 11.94 -8.39
C LEU A 103 -10.16 10.92 -7.49
N GLN A 104 -10.31 9.70 -7.97
CA GLN A 104 -10.75 8.55 -7.19
C GLN A 104 -9.53 7.76 -6.73
N GLN A 105 -9.59 7.25 -5.50
CA GLN A 105 -8.59 6.33 -4.99
C GLN A 105 -9.19 5.16 -4.20
N VAL A 106 -8.53 4.00 -4.30
CA VAL A 106 -8.75 2.83 -3.43
C VAL A 106 -7.42 2.47 -2.79
N GLN A 107 -7.35 2.62 -1.48
CA GLN A 107 -6.18 2.27 -0.68
C GLN A 107 -6.40 0.91 -0.03
N SER A 108 -5.38 0.06 -0.10
CA SER A 108 -5.33 -1.26 0.55
C SER A 108 -4.13 -1.28 1.49
N MET A 109 -4.41 -1.24 2.79
CA MET A 109 -3.41 -1.30 3.85
C MET A 109 -3.23 -2.76 4.27
N ILE A 110 -1.99 -3.25 4.19
CA ILE A 110 -1.64 -4.64 4.51
C ILE A 110 -0.63 -4.63 5.65
N LYS A 111 -0.95 -5.29 6.76
CA LYS A 111 0.01 -5.52 7.85
C LYS A 111 1.04 -6.55 7.41
N LEU A 112 2.30 -6.16 7.41
CA LEU A 112 3.40 -7.07 7.07
C LEU A 112 3.66 -8.02 8.26
N PRO A 113 3.98 -9.29 8.01
CA PRO A 113 4.36 -10.21 9.07
C PRO A 113 5.66 -9.77 9.74
N TYR A 114 5.89 -10.29 10.94
CA TYR A 114 7.19 -10.16 11.61
C TYR A 114 8.33 -10.65 10.70
N HIS A 115 9.41 -9.88 10.66
CA HIS A 115 10.66 -10.28 10.02
C HIS A 115 11.83 -9.74 10.81
N ARG A 116 12.75 -10.62 11.23
CA ARG A 116 13.87 -10.26 12.11
C ARG A 116 14.67 -9.03 11.63
N ASP A 117 15.00 -8.98 10.34
CA ASP A 117 15.81 -7.88 9.79
C ASP A 117 14.99 -6.69 9.29
N ASN A 118 13.76 -6.90 8.83
CA ASN A 118 13.00 -5.92 8.03
C ASN A 118 11.69 -5.46 8.68
N ASN A 119 11.17 -6.16 9.69
CA ASN A 119 9.98 -5.77 10.44
C ASN A 119 10.04 -6.36 11.87
N PRO A 120 11.09 -6.04 12.65
CA PRO A 120 11.30 -6.66 13.96
C PRO A 120 10.23 -6.28 15.00
N ASN A 121 9.56 -5.14 14.81
CA ASN A 121 8.55 -4.64 15.74
C ASN A 121 7.12 -5.03 15.34
N ASN A 122 6.94 -5.76 14.22
CA ASN A 122 5.64 -6.17 13.70
C ASN A 122 4.64 -4.99 13.52
N ASN A 123 5.16 -3.81 13.21
CA ASN A 123 4.39 -2.56 13.09
C ASN A 123 4.44 -1.96 11.68
N ARG A 124 5.11 -2.60 10.72
CA ARG A 124 5.13 -2.12 9.34
C ARG A 124 3.87 -2.50 8.58
N ILE A 125 3.34 -1.53 7.85
CA ILE A 125 2.29 -1.71 6.85
C ILE A 125 2.82 -1.34 5.47
N ILE A 126 2.33 -2.05 4.45
CA ILE A 126 2.50 -1.66 3.06
C ILE A 126 1.14 -1.21 2.53
N ILE A 127 1.13 -0.08 1.82
CA ILE A 127 -0.08 0.55 1.32
C ILE A 127 0.00 0.55 -0.19
N PHE A 128 -0.95 -0.13 -0.81
CA PHE A 128 -1.21 -0.05 -2.23
C PHE A 128 -2.34 0.95 -2.46
N THR A 129 -2.17 1.86 -3.40
CA THR A 129 -3.19 2.84 -3.77
C THR A 129 -3.42 2.76 -5.26
N LEU A 130 -4.61 2.34 -5.67
CA LEU A 130 -5.09 2.56 -7.03
C LEU A 130 -5.65 3.98 -7.11
N ASN A 131 -5.17 4.80 -8.03
CA ASN A 131 -5.76 6.12 -8.26
C ASN A 131 -5.93 6.45 -9.75
N ARG A 132 -6.90 7.32 -10.02
CA ARG A 132 -7.22 7.82 -11.37
C ARG A 132 -8.05 9.09 -11.29
N LYS A 133 -7.88 9.96 -12.30
CA LYS A 133 -8.82 11.05 -12.61
C LYS A 133 -10.07 10.50 -13.31
N GLY A 134 -11.24 10.67 -12.69
CA GLY A 134 -12.51 10.08 -13.11
C GLY A 134 -12.80 8.68 -12.54
N ASP A 135 -13.87 8.04 -13.04
CA ASP A 135 -14.34 6.75 -12.54
C ASP A 135 -13.45 5.58 -12.97
N PHE A 136 -13.14 4.66 -12.05
CA PHE A 136 -12.42 3.43 -12.41
C PHE A 136 -13.20 2.54 -13.38
N THR A 137 -12.52 2.05 -14.42
CA THR A 137 -13.07 0.98 -15.28
C THR A 137 -13.00 -0.38 -14.58
N GLU A 138 -13.83 -1.33 -15.02
CA GLU A 138 -13.78 -2.71 -14.52
C GLU A 138 -12.40 -3.36 -14.76
N TYR A 139 -11.76 -3.05 -15.90
CA TYR A 139 -10.41 -3.51 -16.21
C TYR A 139 -9.41 -3.07 -15.15
N GLN A 140 -9.43 -1.78 -14.78
CA GLN A 140 -8.53 -1.20 -13.78
C GLN A 140 -8.72 -1.85 -12.41
N ARG A 141 -9.98 -2.03 -11.98
CA ARG A 141 -10.31 -2.73 -10.73
C ARG A 141 -9.81 -4.18 -10.75
N LYS A 142 -10.05 -4.92 -11.83
CA LYS A 142 -9.56 -6.31 -11.99
C LYS A 142 -8.04 -6.39 -12.02
N HIS A 143 -7.36 -5.45 -12.66
CA HIS A 143 -5.90 -5.39 -12.64
C HIS A 143 -5.38 -5.17 -11.21
N TYR A 144 -5.93 -4.19 -10.50
CA TYR A 144 -5.54 -3.91 -9.13
C TYR A 144 -5.75 -5.09 -8.18
N VAL A 145 -6.90 -5.77 -8.27
CA VAL A 145 -7.16 -7.01 -7.51
C VAL A 145 -6.14 -8.10 -7.82
N ARG A 146 -5.70 -8.26 -9.07
CA ARG A 146 -4.63 -9.20 -9.43
C ARG A 146 -3.29 -8.82 -8.80
N VAL A 147 -2.93 -7.54 -8.82
CA VAL A 147 -1.70 -7.04 -8.19
C VAL A 147 -1.71 -7.36 -6.69
N LEU A 148 -2.79 -7.01 -5.98
CA LEU A 148 -2.97 -7.30 -4.56
C LEU A 148 -2.87 -8.81 -4.26
N ASN A 149 -3.57 -9.65 -5.03
CA ASN A 149 -3.54 -11.10 -4.84
C ASN A 149 -2.19 -11.74 -5.17
N SER A 150 -1.35 -11.09 -5.97
CA SER A 150 0.00 -11.56 -6.31
C SER A 150 1.06 -11.12 -5.30
N PHE A 151 0.73 -10.22 -4.38
CA PHE A 151 1.67 -9.74 -3.38
C PHE A 151 2.00 -10.84 -2.38
N ALA A 152 3.29 -11.17 -2.30
CA ALA A 152 3.84 -12.10 -1.32
C ALA A 152 4.96 -11.39 -0.55
N PRO A 153 4.81 -11.15 0.77
CA PRO A 153 5.91 -10.63 1.58
C PRO A 153 6.99 -11.70 1.70
N ASN A 154 8.26 -11.27 1.75
CA ASN A 154 9.35 -12.15 2.12
C ASN A 154 9.08 -12.65 3.55
N SER A 155 8.60 -13.88 3.67
CA SER A 155 8.34 -14.51 4.95
C SER A 155 9.61 -15.17 5.46
N THR A 156 9.84 -15.09 6.77
CA THR A 156 10.81 -15.94 7.45
C THR A 156 10.17 -17.31 7.69
N SER A 157 9.80 -18.02 6.63
CA SER A 157 9.75 -19.49 6.70
C SER A 157 11.16 -19.96 6.39
N GLY A 158 11.83 -20.48 7.42
CA GLY A 158 13.27 -20.64 7.49
C GLY A 158 13.91 -21.48 6.38
N LEU A 159 15.23 -21.35 6.29
CA LEU A 159 16.19 -22.43 6.06
C LEU A 159 15.55 -23.82 5.84
N LEU A 160 15.19 -24.11 4.59
CA LEU A 160 15.28 -25.44 3.99
C LEU A 160 15.62 -25.23 2.52
N GLY A 161 16.91 -25.29 2.24
CA GLY A 161 17.57 -25.10 0.95
C GLY A 161 19.06 -24.92 1.17
#